data_AF-A0A6F8TR51-F1
#
_entry.id   AF-A0A6F8TR51-F1
#
_cell.length_a   1.000
_cell.length_b   1.000
_cell.length_c   1.000
_cell.angle_alpha   90.00
_cell.angle_beta   90.00
_cell.angle_gamma   90.00
#
_symmetry.space_group_name_H-M   'P 1'
#
loop_
_entity.id
_entity.type
_entity.pdbx_description
1 polymer ?
#
loop_
_entity_poly.entity_id
_entity_poly.type
_entity_poly.pdbx_seq_one_letter_code
_entity_poly.pdbx_strand_id
1 'polypeptide(L)' 'MIGTLVTQIEMVRLKMIQSGIRFGLDSPATIQLSKELDALINLHQQHVYEKHIPKNIAE' A
#
# COMPACT_ATOMS: atom_id res chain seq x y z
N MET A 1 -8.40 -7.99 10.43
CA MET A 1 -8.25 -6.67 9.76
C MET A 1 -6.91 -6.50 9.03
N ILE A 2 -5.76 -6.94 9.56
CA ILE A 2 -4.46 -6.88 8.84
C ILE A 2 -4.44 -7.72 7.54
N GLY A 3 -5.01 -8.93 7.57
CA GLY A 3 -5.11 -9.78 6.37
C GLY A 3 -5.89 -9.13 5.21
N THR A 4 -6.85 -8.26 5.52
CA THR A 4 -7.63 -7.52 4.53
C THR A 4 -6.80 -6.43 3.85
N LEU A 5 -5.94 -5.71 4.60
CA LEU A 5 -5.09 -4.65 4.05
C LEU A 5 -3.97 -5.21 3.18
N VAL A 6 -3.31 -6.28 3.62
CA VAL A 6 -2.30 -6.98 2.80
C VAL A 6 -2.92 -7.48 1.50
N THR A 7 -4.13 -8.03 1.54
CA THR A 7 -4.84 -8.48 0.33
C THR A 7 -5.11 -7.32 -0.63
N GLN A 8 -5.47 -6.13 -0.13
CA GLN A 8 -5.67 -4.95 -0.97
C GLN A 8 -4.38 -4.47 -1.61
N ILE A 9 -3.27 -4.44 -0.86
CA ILE A 9 -1.94 -4.11 -1.39
C ILE A 9 -1.59 -5.04 -2.56
N GLU A 10 -1.73 -6.36 -2.38
CA GLU A 10 -1.43 -7.32 -3.43
C GLU A 10 -2.31 -7.15 -4.68
N MET A 11 -3.61 -6.87 -4.48
CA MET A 11 -4.54 -6.62 -5.57
C MET A 11 -4.15 -5.39 -6.39
N VAL A 12 -3.84 -4.28 -5.72
CA VAL A 12 -3.45 -3.02 -6.39
C VAL A 12 -2.08 -3.18 -7.05
N ARG A 13 -1.13 -3.89 -6.41
CA ARG A 13 0.17 -4.21 -7.01
C ARG A 13 0.01 -4.95 -8.33
N LEU A 14 -0.83 -5.99 -8.37
CA LEU A 14 -1.07 -6.74 -9.59
C LEU A 14 -1.69 -5.85 -10.69
N LYS A 15 -2.68 -5.02 -10.35
CA LYS A 15 -3.28 -4.08 -11.30
C LYS A 15 -2.28 -3.07 -11.83
N MET A 16 -1.42 -2.51 -10.97
CA MET A 16 -0.37 -1.57 -11.37
C MET A 16 0.59 -2.21 -12.36
N ILE A 17 1.05 -3.43 -12.09
CA ILE A 17 1.95 -4.18 -12.98
C ILE A 17 1.27 -4.45 -14.32
N GLN A 18 0.02 -4.91 -14.32
CA GLN A 18 -0.75 -5.15 -15.54
C GLN A 18 -0.94 -3.87 -16.36
N SER A 19 -1.22 -2.75 -15.69
CA SER A 19 -1.35 -1.44 -16.32
C SER A 19 -0.01 -0.97 -16.91
N GLY A 20 1.09 -1.13 -16.18
CA GLY A 20 2.43 -0.76 -16.65
C GLY A 20 2.87 -1.56 -17.87
N ILE A 21 2.57 -2.87 -17.91
CA ILE A 21 2.82 -3.72 -19.08
C ILE A 21 1.98 -3.27 -20.29
N ARG A 22 0.70 -2.91 -20.07
CA ARG A 22 -0.24 -2.62 -21.16
C ARG A 22 -0.13 -1.20 -21.71
N PHE A 23 0.10 -0.23 -20.85
CA PHE A 23 -0.02 1.20 -21.16
C PHE A 23 1.27 2.00 -20.92
N GLY A 24 2.30 1.39 -20.33
CA GLY A 24 3.52 2.07 -19.92
C GLY A 24 3.44 2.61 -18.48
N LEU A 25 4.61 2.76 -17.84
CA LEU A 25 4.73 3.22 -16.45
C LEU A 25 4.38 4.70 -16.27
N ASP A 26 4.53 5.49 -17.32
CA ASP A 26 4.20 6.92 -17.41
C ASP A 26 2.72 7.17 -17.73
N SER A 27 1.95 6.13 -18.05
CA SER A 27 0.52 6.30 -18.29
C SER A 27 -0.21 6.83 -17.05
N PRO A 28 -1.19 7.74 -17.21
CA PRO A 28 -1.95 8.28 -16.09
C PRO A 28 -2.59 7.20 -15.20
N ALA A 29 -3.05 6.11 -15.82
CA ALA A 29 -3.64 4.97 -15.11
C ALA A 29 -2.62 4.25 -14.22
N THR A 30 -1.40 3.99 -14.73
CA THR A 30 -0.35 3.33 -13.95
C THR A 30 0.15 4.23 -12.83
N ILE A 31 0.28 5.52 -13.06
CA ILE A 31 0.63 6.51 -12.03
C ILE A 31 -0.42 6.55 -10.93
N GLN A 32 -1.71 6.52 -11.28
CA GLN A 32 -2.80 6.49 -10.30
C GLN A 32 -2.74 5.23 -9.42
N LEU A 33 -2.53 4.07 -10.04
CA LEU A 33 -2.38 2.80 -9.32
C LEU A 33 -1.14 2.79 -8.41
N SER A 34 -0.04 3.41 -8.84
CA SER A 34 1.16 3.59 -8.00
C SER A 34 0.86 4.41 -6.75
N LYS A 35 0.13 5.53 -6.89
CA LYS A 35 -0.24 6.38 -5.74
C LYS A 35 -1.17 5.66 -4.77
N GLU A 36 -2.12 4.87 -5.29
CA GLU A 36 -3.01 4.04 -4.46
C GLU A 36 -2.22 2.96 -3.71
N LEU A 37 -1.27 2.30 -4.39
CA LEU A 37 -0.40 1.31 -3.78
C LEU A 37 0.45 1.92 -2.64
N ASP A 38 1.06 3.08 -2.89
CA ASP A 38 1.85 3.79 -1.88
C ASP A 38 1.01 4.15 -0.65
N ALA A 39 -0.22 4.62 -0.84
CA ALA A 39 -1.13 4.93 0.26
C ALA A 39 -1.44 3.69 1.12
N LEU A 40 -1.72 2.55 0.50
CA LEU A 40 -2.00 1.30 1.22
C LEU A 40 -0.78 0.78 1.98
N ILE A 41 0.42 0.88 1.38
CA ILE A 41 1.68 0.52 2.05
C ILE A 41 1.92 1.40 3.27
N ASN A 42 1.73 2.72 3.13
CA ASN A 42 1.90 3.66 4.24
C ASN A 42 0.94 3.37 5.40
N LEU A 43 -0.33 3.08 5.10
CA LEU A 43 -1.31 2.65 6.11
C LEU A 43 -0.87 1.37 6.82
N HIS A 44 -0.39 0.38 6.06
CA HIS A 44 0.10 -0.87 6.65
C HIS A 44 1.31 -0.64 7.55
N GLN A 45 2.26 0.20 7.13
CA GLN A 45 3.43 0.55 7.92
C GLN A 45 3.05 1.26 9.22
N GLN A 46 2.12 2.21 9.18
CA GLN A 46 1.60 2.88 10.39
C GLN A 46 1.01 1.89 11.38
N HIS A 47 0.13 0.99 10.91
CA HIS A 47 -0.48 -0.05 11.75
C HIS A 47 0.56 -1.01 12.36
N VAL A 48 1.61 -1.35 11.61
CA VAL A 48 2.71 -2.18 12.12
C VAL A 48 3.52 -1.41 13.17
N TYR A 49 3.80 -0.13 12.94
CA TYR A 49 4.59 0.71 13.85
C TYR A 49 3.88 0.96 15.18
N GLU A 50 2.58 1.31 15.14
CA GLU A 50 1.75 1.50 16.35
C GLU A 50 1.67 0.24 17.23
N LYS A 51 1.74 -0.94 16.61
CA LYS A 51 1.72 -2.21 17.33
C LYS A 51 3.04 -2.51 18.07
N HIS A 52 4.14 -1.84 17.71
CA HIS A 52 5.47 -2.05 18.29
C HIS A 52 5.90 -0.94 19.27
N ILE A 53 5.10 0.11 19.47
CA ILE A 53 5.36 1.07 20.56
C ILE A 53 4.88 0.45 21.89
N PRO A 54 5.77 0.11 22.84
CA PRO A 54 5.34 -0.29 24.17
C PRO A 54 4.58 0.87 24.81
N LYS A 55 3.39 0.60 25.36
CA LYS A 55 2.51 1.58 26.04
C LYS A 55 3.10 2.25 27.29
N ASN A 56 4.42 2.18 27.51
CA ASN A 56 5.12 2.67 28.71
C ASN A 56 5.94 3.95 28.46
N ILE A 57 5.61 4.75 27.45
CA ILE A 57 6.21 6.10 27.33
C ILE A 57 5.07 7.11 27.25
N ALA A 58 4.29 7.15 28.33
CA ALA A 58 3.38 8.23 28.64
C ALA A 58 3.42 8.38 30.16
N GLU A 59 4.54 8.91 30.67
CA GLU A 59 4.62 9.57 31.97
C GLU A 59 4.37 11.07 31.77
#